data_AF-A0A1U7ZS43-F1
#
_entry.id   AF-A0A1U7ZS43-F1
#
_cell.length_a   1.000
_cell.length_b   1.000
_cell.length_c   1.000
_cell.angle_alpha   90.00
_cell.angle_beta   90.00
_cell.angle_gamma   90.00
#
_symmetry.space_group_name_H-M   'P 1'
#
loop_
_entity.id
_entity.type
_entity.pdbx_description
1 polymer ?
#
loop_
_entity_poly.entity_id
_entity_poly.type
_entity_poly.pdbx_seq_one_letter_code
_entity_poly.pdbx_strand_id
1 'polypeptide(L)'
;MSESEIPETTGNEPESSSGSSTNSKIQSAIESLISIVDNIPPSLSSSENPATSLLHDPDLARKISSHLRQPNSGAGDNHLCRWLYDTFQSSDPTLQLVVLRFLPIIAGVYLSRVVLRVPLAGFEAVLLAIYAHETTSRGGQALTVNVPDLSHSSIYHETKVTTKNNATGINLAIFSPSLEPHGTVRSTKRARIVGVALELYYSKISHMPIGSKMDFCEFCVAWAGQDGDMYKDDQKDPSEQSKPQRKHGEDKGGRRIPLPWELLQPALRVLGHCLMGPNDSKELKEAASAASRSLYARALHDVNPQAILATGSLLRLGKLAMADSTDKTDPTEIPDLNNPIITI
;
A
#
# COMPACT_ATOMS: atom_id res chain seq x y z
N MET A 1 -15.08 -68.83 -38.92
CA MET A 1 -14.32 -69.51 -37.86
C MET A 1 -12.93 -68.90 -37.85
N SER A 2 -12.74 -67.86 -37.02
CA SER A 2 -11.46 -67.29 -36.54
C SER A 2 -11.71 -65.84 -36.07
N GLU A 3 -11.39 -65.61 -34.81
CA GLU A 3 -11.51 -64.36 -34.02
C GLU A 3 -10.67 -63.19 -34.54
N SER A 4 -11.04 -61.98 -34.09
CA SER A 4 -10.08 -60.96 -33.66
C SER A 4 -10.79 -59.92 -32.77
N GLU A 5 -10.52 -60.01 -31.46
CA GLU A 5 -10.85 -59.02 -30.43
C GLU A 5 -10.06 -57.71 -30.61
N ILE A 6 -10.70 -56.59 -30.23
CA ILE A 6 -10.12 -55.25 -30.16
C ILE A 6 -9.74 -54.99 -28.69
N PRO A 7 -8.52 -54.53 -28.34
CA PRO A 7 -8.24 -54.06 -27.00
C PRO A 7 -8.57 -52.57 -26.86
N GLU A 8 -9.36 -52.25 -25.82
CA GLU A 8 -9.59 -50.89 -25.32
C GLU A 8 -8.30 -50.31 -24.74
N THR A 9 -7.84 -49.21 -25.30
CA THR A 9 -6.84 -48.32 -24.68
C THR A 9 -7.52 -47.42 -23.66
N THR A 10 -7.25 -47.66 -22.37
CA THR A 10 -7.55 -46.75 -21.27
C THR A 10 -6.63 -45.53 -21.35
N GLY A 11 -7.18 -44.39 -21.77
CA GLY A 11 -6.56 -43.08 -21.58
C GLY A 11 -6.78 -42.60 -20.15
N ASN A 12 -5.72 -42.57 -19.34
CA ASN A 12 -5.71 -41.85 -18.08
C ASN A 12 -5.65 -40.34 -18.37
N GLU A 13 -6.74 -39.62 -18.13
CA GLU A 13 -6.70 -38.17 -17.89
C GLU A 13 -6.08 -37.91 -16.51
N PRO A 14 -5.18 -36.92 -16.35
CA PRO A 14 -4.58 -36.62 -15.06
C PRO A 14 -5.57 -35.83 -14.18
N GLU A 15 -5.88 -36.42 -13.02
CA GLU A 15 -6.71 -35.84 -11.97
C GLU A 15 -6.15 -34.52 -11.38
N SER A 16 -7.09 -33.64 -11.08
CA SER A 16 -7.00 -32.29 -10.51
C SER A 16 -6.55 -32.25 -9.04
N SER A 17 -5.33 -32.71 -8.76
CA SER A 17 -4.76 -32.78 -7.40
C SER A 17 -4.38 -31.44 -6.74
N SER A 18 -4.36 -30.32 -7.47
CA SER A 18 -3.88 -29.04 -6.91
C SER A 18 -4.93 -28.31 -6.02
N GLY A 19 -6.21 -28.40 -6.37
CA GLY A 19 -7.29 -27.63 -5.71
C GLY A 19 -7.71 -28.15 -4.32
N SER A 20 -7.47 -29.43 -4.01
CA SER A 20 -7.80 -30.01 -2.70
C SER A 20 -6.82 -29.55 -1.61
N SER A 21 -5.53 -29.40 -1.97
CA SER A 21 -4.46 -29.04 -1.03
C SER A 21 -4.44 -27.56 -0.62
N THR A 22 -4.97 -26.66 -1.47
CA THR A 22 -5.04 -25.22 -1.18
C THR A 22 -6.18 -24.92 -0.21
N ASN A 23 -7.34 -25.55 -0.41
CA ASN A 23 -8.50 -25.39 0.47
C ASN A 23 -8.23 -25.89 1.90
N SER A 24 -7.48 -26.98 2.07
CA SER A 24 -7.14 -27.48 3.41
C SER A 24 -6.21 -26.53 4.19
N LYS A 25 -5.26 -25.87 3.50
CA LYS A 25 -4.38 -24.85 4.12
C LYS A 25 -5.17 -23.62 4.56
N ILE A 26 -6.10 -23.15 3.73
CA ILE A 26 -6.96 -22.00 4.05
C ILE A 26 -7.82 -22.32 5.26
N GLN A 27 -8.44 -23.50 5.29
CA GLN A 27 -9.28 -23.93 6.41
C GLN A 27 -8.48 -24.01 7.73
N SER A 28 -7.30 -24.64 7.70
CA SER A 28 -6.43 -24.73 8.89
C SER A 28 -5.96 -23.36 9.39
N ALA A 29 -5.65 -22.42 8.48
CA ALA A 29 -5.32 -21.05 8.85
C ALA A 29 -6.50 -20.36 9.54
N ILE A 30 -7.72 -20.53 9.02
CA ILE A 30 -8.91 -19.92 9.61
C ILE A 30 -9.23 -20.52 10.97
N GLU A 31 -9.17 -21.84 11.12
CA GLU A 31 -9.36 -22.52 12.42
C GLU A 31 -8.34 -22.04 13.47
N SER A 32 -7.09 -21.87 13.05
CA SER A 32 -6.06 -21.30 13.91
C SER A 32 -6.37 -19.85 14.31
N LEU A 33 -6.90 -19.04 13.38
CA LEU A 33 -7.33 -17.67 13.67
C LEU A 33 -8.53 -17.62 14.63
N ILE A 34 -9.49 -18.53 14.49
CA ILE A 34 -10.66 -18.66 15.38
C ILE A 34 -10.20 -18.88 16.82
N SER A 35 -9.17 -19.70 17.03
CA SER A 35 -8.63 -19.95 18.38
C SER A 35 -7.98 -18.71 19.02
N ILE A 36 -7.58 -17.72 18.21
CA ILE A 36 -6.90 -16.49 18.65
C ILE A 36 -7.89 -15.34 18.83
N VAL A 37 -8.88 -15.24 17.96
CA VAL A 37 -9.87 -14.15 17.95
C VAL A 37 -11.20 -14.70 18.42
N ASP A 38 -11.53 -14.45 19.70
CA ASP A 38 -12.77 -14.92 20.32
C ASP A 38 -14.01 -14.62 19.44
N ASN A 39 -14.79 -15.68 19.15
CA ASN A 39 -16.05 -15.70 18.42
C ASN A 39 -15.99 -15.07 17.02
N ILE A 40 -15.73 -15.89 16.01
CA ILE A 40 -15.81 -15.52 14.59
C ILE A 40 -17.22 -15.80 14.06
N PRO A 41 -17.78 -14.97 13.16
CA PRO A 41 -19.10 -15.22 12.58
C PRO A 41 -19.15 -16.58 11.84
N PRO A 42 -20.21 -17.39 12.04
CA PRO A 42 -20.34 -18.73 11.44
C PRO A 42 -20.39 -18.69 9.90
N SER A 43 -20.65 -17.52 9.30
CA SER A 43 -20.65 -17.29 7.87
C SER A 43 -19.29 -17.55 7.19
N LEU A 44 -18.17 -17.47 7.91
CA LEU A 44 -16.85 -17.77 7.34
C LEU A 44 -16.63 -19.28 7.15
N SER A 45 -17.26 -20.13 7.97
CA SER A 45 -17.13 -21.59 7.90
C SER A 45 -17.99 -22.20 6.79
N SER A 46 -19.01 -21.49 6.32
CA SER A 46 -19.93 -21.93 5.26
C SER A 46 -19.66 -21.28 3.90
N SER A 47 -18.60 -20.47 3.76
CA SER A 47 -18.29 -19.73 2.54
C SER A 47 -17.54 -20.59 1.52
N GLU A 48 -17.90 -20.49 0.24
CA GLU A 48 -17.20 -21.14 -0.87
C GLU A 48 -15.76 -20.61 -1.05
N ASN A 49 -15.49 -19.37 -0.62
CA ASN A 49 -14.16 -18.76 -0.64
C ASN A 49 -13.86 -18.05 0.69
N PRO A 50 -13.39 -18.80 1.69
CA PRO A 50 -13.32 -18.28 3.06
C PRO A 50 -12.14 -17.29 3.24
N ALA A 51 -11.08 -17.38 2.42
CA ALA A 51 -9.99 -16.40 2.41
C ALA A 51 -10.42 -15.02 1.88
N THR A 52 -11.23 -14.98 0.82
CA THR A 52 -11.81 -13.72 0.31
C THR A 52 -12.79 -13.11 1.31
N SER A 53 -13.59 -13.96 1.94
CA SER A 53 -14.53 -13.54 2.98
C SER A 53 -13.79 -12.91 4.17
N LEU A 54 -12.69 -13.53 4.60
CA LEU A 54 -11.80 -13.00 5.63
C LEU A 54 -11.15 -11.67 5.24
N LEU A 55 -10.75 -11.51 3.97
CA LEU A 55 -10.17 -10.26 3.47
C LEU A 55 -11.15 -9.08 3.56
N HIS A 56 -12.45 -9.31 3.35
CA HIS A 56 -13.46 -8.25 3.27
C HIS A 56 -14.34 -8.09 4.51
N ASP A 57 -14.30 -9.03 5.47
CA ASP A 57 -15.05 -8.94 6.73
C ASP A 57 -14.59 -7.73 7.58
N PRO A 58 -15.45 -6.71 7.78
CA PRO A 58 -15.09 -5.52 8.54
C PRO A 58 -15.05 -5.77 10.06
N ASP A 59 -15.83 -6.71 10.57
CA ASP A 59 -15.97 -6.97 12.00
C ASP A 59 -14.76 -7.74 12.52
N LEU A 60 -14.38 -8.79 11.79
CA LEU A 60 -13.18 -9.55 12.08
C LEU A 60 -11.93 -8.69 11.90
N ALA A 61 -11.89 -7.85 10.85
CA ALA A 61 -10.80 -6.91 10.69
C ALA A 61 -10.68 -5.95 11.87
N ARG A 62 -11.78 -5.37 12.37
CA ARG A 62 -11.75 -4.51 13.57
C ARG A 62 -11.21 -5.25 14.79
N LYS A 63 -11.60 -6.51 15.00
CA LYS A 63 -11.08 -7.34 16.09
C LYS A 63 -9.58 -7.59 15.95
N ILE A 64 -9.10 -7.97 14.77
CA ILE A 64 -7.67 -8.21 14.53
C ILE A 64 -6.89 -6.89 14.71
N SER A 65 -7.39 -5.80 14.15
CA SER A 65 -6.81 -4.46 14.31
C SER A 65 -6.72 -4.03 15.78
N SER A 66 -7.73 -4.32 16.60
CA SER A 66 -7.68 -3.99 18.03
C SER A 66 -6.61 -4.78 18.77
N HIS A 67 -6.48 -6.09 18.50
CA HIS A 67 -5.43 -6.93 19.06
C HIS A 67 -4.03 -6.46 18.64
N LEU A 68 -3.84 -6.09 17.36
CA LEU A 68 -2.57 -5.57 16.87
C LEU A 68 -2.20 -4.20 17.48
N ARG A 69 -3.18 -3.42 17.94
CA ARG A 69 -2.95 -2.10 18.56
C ARG A 69 -2.74 -2.17 20.08
N GLN A 70 -3.00 -3.31 20.74
CA GLN A 70 -2.76 -3.48 22.19
C GLN A 70 -1.27 -3.27 22.56
N PRO A 71 -0.94 -2.73 23.74
CA PRO A 71 0.43 -2.35 24.11
C PRO A 71 1.45 -3.51 24.14
N ASN A 72 0.99 -4.73 24.41
CA ASN A 72 1.77 -5.97 24.43
C ASN A 72 1.83 -6.68 23.05
N SER A 73 1.18 -6.13 22.02
CA SER A 73 1.23 -6.70 20.68
C SER A 73 2.64 -6.59 20.08
N GLY A 74 2.98 -7.55 19.21
CA GLY A 74 4.27 -7.58 18.53
C GLY A 74 5.40 -8.26 19.30
N ALA A 75 5.16 -8.74 20.53
CA ALA A 75 6.11 -9.57 21.25
C ALA A 75 6.34 -10.92 20.55
N GLY A 76 7.45 -11.61 20.87
CA GLY A 76 7.84 -12.86 20.19
C GLY A 76 6.92 -14.06 20.44
N ASP A 77 6.16 -14.02 21.54
CA ASP A 77 5.16 -15.01 21.95
C ASP A 77 3.74 -14.68 21.45
N ASN A 78 3.57 -13.58 20.70
CA ASN A 78 2.25 -13.16 20.22
C ASN A 78 1.70 -14.13 19.16
N HIS A 79 0.65 -14.87 19.53
CA HIS A 79 0.01 -15.87 18.67
C HIS A 79 -0.51 -15.28 17.35
N LEU A 80 -1.02 -14.04 17.35
CA LEU A 80 -1.50 -13.38 16.14
C LEU A 80 -0.35 -13.05 15.18
N CYS A 81 0.80 -12.60 15.69
CA CYS A 81 1.99 -12.37 14.87
C CYS A 81 2.51 -13.69 14.27
N ARG A 82 2.50 -14.77 15.05
CA ARG A 82 2.83 -16.11 14.55
C ARG A 82 1.87 -16.55 13.45
N TRP A 83 0.57 -16.37 13.65
CA TRP A 83 -0.45 -16.68 12.65
C TRP A 83 -0.25 -15.88 11.36
N LEU A 84 0.00 -14.58 11.45
CA LEU A 84 0.28 -13.71 10.29
C LEU A 84 1.53 -14.19 9.53
N TYR A 85 2.58 -14.57 10.26
CA TYR A 85 3.81 -15.11 9.69
C TYR A 85 3.54 -16.42 8.94
N ASP A 86 2.95 -17.42 9.60
CA ASP A 86 2.68 -18.74 9.03
C ASP A 86 1.71 -18.64 7.83
N THR A 87 0.69 -17.78 7.93
CA THR A 87 -0.29 -17.54 6.87
C THR A 87 0.36 -16.91 5.64
N PHE A 88 1.29 -15.97 5.81
CA PHE A 88 2.01 -15.37 4.68
C PHE A 88 2.95 -16.37 3.98
N GLN A 89 3.56 -17.27 4.76
CA GLN A 89 4.46 -18.32 4.24
C GLN A 89 3.72 -19.41 3.45
N SER A 90 2.41 -19.54 3.60
CA SER A 90 1.58 -20.49 2.82
C SER A 90 1.72 -20.33 1.30
N SER A 91 2.18 -19.17 0.84
CA SER A 91 2.33 -18.78 -0.57
C SER A 91 1.01 -18.79 -1.36
N ASP A 92 -0.14 -18.87 -0.70
CA ASP A 92 -1.44 -18.65 -1.31
C ASP A 92 -1.67 -17.13 -1.52
N PRO A 93 -1.96 -16.67 -2.74
CA PRO A 93 -2.11 -15.24 -3.02
C PRO A 93 -3.22 -14.57 -2.20
N THR A 94 -4.33 -15.26 -1.92
CA THR A 94 -5.47 -14.69 -1.20
C THR A 94 -5.14 -14.54 0.29
N LEU A 95 -4.53 -15.57 0.89
CA LEU A 95 -4.04 -15.50 2.27
C LEU A 95 -2.94 -14.45 2.44
N GLN A 96 -2.05 -14.28 1.46
CA GLN A 96 -1.06 -13.20 1.47
C GLN A 96 -1.73 -11.82 1.45
N LEU A 97 -2.81 -11.63 0.68
CA LEU A 97 -3.59 -10.39 0.70
C LEU A 97 -4.22 -10.14 2.08
N VAL A 98 -4.73 -11.18 2.74
CA VAL A 98 -5.26 -11.08 4.12
C VAL A 98 -4.20 -10.56 5.09
N VAL A 99 -2.97 -11.07 5.01
CA VAL A 99 -1.86 -10.57 5.85
C VAL A 99 -1.50 -9.13 5.48
N LEU A 100 -1.39 -8.83 4.19
CA LEU A 100 -1.06 -7.47 3.71
C LEU A 100 -2.12 -6.43 4.08
N ARG A 101 -3.40 -6.82 4.24
CA ARG A 101 -4.46 -5.94 4.76
C ARG A 101 -4.07 -5.31 6.09
N PHE A 102 -3.39 -6.04 6.97
CA PHE A 102 -2.99 -5.56 8.30
C PHE A 102 -1.60 -4.93 8.33
N LEU A 103 -0.89 -4.89 7.20
CA LEU A 103 0.45 -4.30 7.12
C LEU A 103 0.50 -2.83 7.57
N PRO A 104 -0.46 -1.94 7.23
CA PRO A 104 -0.47 -0.58 7.74
C PRO A 104 -0.42 -0.50 9.27
N ILE A 105 -1.14 -1.38 9.96
CA ILE A 105 -1.17 -1.44 11.42
C ILE A 105 0.14 -2.01 11.96
N ILE A 106 0.63 -3.10 11.39
CA ILE A 106 1.90 -3.73 11.80
C ILE A 106 3.04 -2.73 11.67
N ALA A 107 3.19 -2.11 10.49
CA ALA A 107 4.21 -1.08 10.24
C ALA A 107 4.01 0.15 11.13
N GLY A 108 2.76 0.62 11.25
CA GLY A 108 2.34 1.75 12.07
C GLY A 108 2.75 1.61 13.54
N VAL A 109 2.29 0.54 14.17
CA VAL A 109 2.55 0.23 15.58
C VAL A 109 4.04 -0.09 15.79
N TYR A 110 4.65 -0.88 14.90
CA TYR A 110 6.07 -1.21 14.99
C TYR A 110 6.95 0.03 14.98
N LEU A 111 6.79 0.91 13.98
CA LEU A 111 7.61 2.12 13.87
C LEU A 111 7.39 3.09 15.03
N SER A 112 6.15 3.19 15.53
CA SER A 112 5.81 4.04 16.67
C SER A 112 6.41 3.52 17.99
N ARG A 113 6.57 2.20 18.13
CA ARG A 113 7.09 1.57 19.37
C ARG A 113 8.57 1.27 19.34
N VAL A 114 9.17 1.05 18.18
CA VAL A 114 10.59 0.66 18.11
C VAL A 114 11.53 1.74 18.67
N VAL A 115 11.08 3.01 18.66
CA VAL A 115 11.80 4.12 19.31
C VAL A 115 11.79 4.03 20.83
N LEU A 116 10.88 3.27 21.44
CA LEU A 116 10.84 2.98 22.88
C LEU A 116 11.83 1.87 23.28
N ARG A 117 12.52 1.24 22.32
CA ARG A 117 13.42 0.09 22.56
C ARG A 117 12.72 -1.11 23.22
N VAL A 118 11.41 -1.23 23.03
CA VAL A 118 10.64 -2.42 23.42
C VAL A 118 10.92 -3.53 22.39
N PRO A 119 11.19 -4.77 22.81
CA PRO A 119 11.31 -5.90 21.89
C PRO A 119 10.01 -6.17 21.13
N LEU A 120 10.07 -6.15 19.80
CA LEU A 120 8.91 -6.35 18.92
C LEU A 120 9.15 -7.50 17.93
N ALA A 121 9.76 -8.59 18.43
CA ALA A 121 10.22 -9.72 17.61
C ALA A 121 9.12 -10.35 16.76
N GLY A 122 7.86 -10.36 17.22
CA GLY A 122 6.72 -10.84 16.45
C GLY A 122 6.44 -9.99 15.21
N PHE A 123 6.40 -8.65 15.35
CA PHE A 123 6.26 -7.76 14.19
C PHE A 123 7.47 -7.81 13.27
N GLU A 124 8.68 -7.90 13.84
CA GLU A 124 9.91 -8.02 13.06
C GLU A 124 9.92 -9.31 12.23
N ALA A 125 9.45 -10.43 12.77
CA ALA A 125 9.33 -11.68 12.03
C ALA A 125 8.37 -11.56 10.83
N VAL A 126 7.19 -10.95 11.01
CA VAL A 126 6.23 -10.74 9.91
C VAL A 126 6.80 -9.80 8.84
N LEU A 127 7.41 -8.69 9.23
CA LEU A 127 8.04 -7.75 8.30
C LEU A 127 9.21 -8.37 7.54
N LEU A 128 10.03 -9.20 8.21
CA LEU A 128 11.10 -9.94 7.58
C LEU A 128 10.59 -11.02 6.61
N ALA A 129 9.49 -11.71 6.93
CA ALA A 129 8.87 -12.67 6.03
C ALA A 129 8.43 -12.00 4.71
N ILE A 130 7.76 -10.85 4.83
CA ILE A 130 7.35 -10.03 3.68
C ILE A 130 8.56 -9.57 2.87
N TYR A 131 9.59 -9.06 3.55
CA TYR A 131 10.82 -8.62 2.90
C TYR A 131 11.56 -9.76 2.19
N ALA A 132 11.63 -10.95 2.80
CA ALA A 132 12.27 -12.13 2.22
C ALA A 132 11.52 -12.63 0.97
N HIS A 133 10.19 -12.58 1.00
CA HIS A 133 9.37 -12.88 -0.18
C HIS A 133 9.68 -11.94 -1.35
N GLU A 134 9.72 -10.62 -1.10
CA GLU A 134 10.11 -9.64 -2.11
C GLU A 134 11.55 -9.81 -2.60
N THR A 135 12.47 -10.11 -1.69
CA THR A 135 13.89 -10.33 -2.04
C THR A 135 14.05 -11.53 -2.96
N THR A 136 13.32 -12.62 -2.68
CA THR A 136 13.32 -13.83 -3.50
C THR A 136 12.67 -13.58 -4.86
N SER A 137 11.54 -12.87 -4.88
CA SER A 137 10.82 -12.50 -6.11
C SER A 137 11.69 -11.68 -7.06
N ARG A 138 12.51 -10.76 -6.52
CA ARG A 138 13.41 -9.92 -7.34
C ARG A 138 14.67 -10.65 -7.82
N GLY A 139 15.03 -11.80 -7.25
CA GLY A 139 16.20 -12.57 -7.67
C GLY A 139 17.52 -11.78 -7.66
N GLY A 140 17.68 -10.81 -6.75
CA GLY A 140 18.85 -9.93 -6.67
C GLY A 140 18.87 -8.77 -7.68
N GLN A 141 17.83 -8.63 -8.51
CA GLN A 141 17.72 -7.52 -9.47
C GLN A 141 17.13 -6.26 -8.83
N ALA A 142 17.53 -5.10 -9.33
CA ALA A 142 16.90 -3.83 -8.99
C ALA A 142 15.60 -3.66 -9.78
N LEU A 143 14.63 -2.93 -9.22
CA LEU A 143 13.44 -2.53 -9.97
C LEU A 143 13.79 -1.32 -10.83
N THR A 144 13.69 -1.47 -12.14
CA THR A 144 14.08 -0.47 -13.12
C THR A 144 12.92 -0.10 -14.02
N VAL A 145 12.83 1.16 -14.40
CA VAL A 145 11.84 1.68 -15.35
C VAL A 145 12.53 2.38 -16.50
N ASN A 146 12.06 2.15 -17.72
CA ASN A 146 12.53 2.88 -18.88
C ASN A 146 11.84 4.24 -18.90
N VAL A 147 12.61 5.32 -18.78
CA VAL A 147 12.09 6.68 -18.89
C VAL A 147 11.74 6.93 -20.36
N PRO A 148 10.47 7.22 -20.71
CA PRO A 148 10.08 7.50 -22.07
C PRO A 148 10.82 8.74 -22.61
N ASP A 149 11.25 8.66 -23.86
CA ASP A 149 11.90 9.76 -24.58
C ASP A 149 11.07 10.10 -25.82
N LEU A 150 10.68 11.37 -25.97
CA LEU A 150 9.92 11.90 -27.11
C LEU A 150 10.73 11.94 -28.41
N SER A 151 12.03 11.63 -28.34
CA SER A 151 12.90 11.47 -29.51
C SER A 151 12.66 10.16 -30.24
N HIS A 152 11.93 9.21 -29.65
CA HIS A 152 11.58 7.93 -30.25
C HIS A 152 10.08 7.75 -30.35
N SER A 153 9.59 7.31 -31.52
CA SER A 153 8.20 6.90 -31.68
C SER A 153 7.78 5.92 -30.59
N SER A 154 6.61 6.16 -30.01
CA SER A 154 5.97 5.32 -29.00
C SER A 154 4.57 4.94 -29.44
N ILE A 155 3.87 4.16 -28.61
CA ILE A 155 2.47 3.77 -28.88
C ILE A 155 1.56 5.01 -29.07
N TYR A 156 1.92 6.15 -28.48
CA TYR A 156 1.09 7.37 -28.47
C TYR A 156 1.57 8.47 -29.42
N HIS A 157 2.78 8.37 -29.98
CA HIS A 157 3.30 9.41 -30.88
C HIS A 157 4.30 8.87 -31.89
N GLU A 158 4.37 9.52 -33.05
CA GLU A 158 5.33 9.21 -34.11
C GLU A 158 6.28 10.40 -34.32
N THR A 159 7.59 10.14 -34.35
CA THR A 159 8.60 11.17 -34.59
C THR A 159 8.89 11.31 -36.08
N LYS A 160 8.62 12.49 -36.66
CA LYS A 160 8.83 12.77 -38.09
C LYS A 160 10.30 12.88 -38.50
N VAL A 161 11.22 13.07 -37.56
CA VAL A 161 12.65 13.28 -37.83
C VAL A 161 13.45 12.21 -37.09
N THR A 162 14.08 11.30 -37.83
CA THR A 162 15.02 10.34 -37.28
C THR A 162 16.31 11.09 -36.90
N THR A 163 16.30 11.72 -35.73
CA THR A 163 17.51 12.36 -35.23
C THR A 163 18.51 11.25 -34.93
N LYS A 164 19.58 11.14 -35.72
CA LYS A 164 20.73 10.25 -35.44
C LYS A 164 21.51 10.77 -34.23
N ASN A 165 20.86 10.88 -33.09
CA ASN A 165 21.52 11.15 -31.83
C ASN A 165 21.90 9.81 -31.22
N ASN A 166 23.19 9.49 -31.23
CA ASN A 166 23.77 8.33 -30.55
C ASN A 166 23.67 8.44 -29.01
N ALA A 167 22.83 9.33 -28.48
CA ALA A 167 22.61 9.53 -27.05
C ALA A 167 21.53 8.59 -26.48
N THR A 168 20.86 7.81 -27.33
CA THR A 168 19.69 7.04 -26.95
C THR A 168 20.04 5.64 -26.48
N GLY A 169 20.87 5.57 -25.43
CA GLY A 169 20.79 4.44 -24.52
C GLY A 169 19.44 4.53 -23.83
N ILE A 170 18.66 3.44 -23.82
CA ILE A 170 17.39 3.34 -23.11
C ILE A 170 17.61 3.90 -21.70
N ASN A 171 17.03 5.04 -21.36
CA ASN A 171 17.26 5.76 -20.10
C ASN A 171 16.63 4.95 -18.96
N LEU A 172 17.37 3.95 -18.49
CA LEU A 172 16.92 2.99 -17.50
C LEU A 172 17.13 3.60 -16.10
N ALA A 173 16.04 4.05 -15.49
CA ALA A 173 16.06 4.62 -14.15
C ALA A 173 15.83 3.53 -13.11
N ILE A 174 16.65 3.51 -12.06
CA ILE A 174 16.49 2.61 -10.92
C ILE A 174 15.44 3.20 -9.97
N PHE A 175 14.32 2.50 -9.83
CA PHE A 175 13.19 2.91 -8.99
C PHE A 175 13.31 2.39 -7.55
N SER A 176 13.83 1.17 -7.40
CA SER A 176 14.09 0.53 -6.11
C SER A 176 15.36 -0.30 -6.26
N PRO A 177 16.40 -0.11 -5.43
CA PRO A 177 17.64 -0.86 -5.54
C PRO A 177 17.42 -2.36 -5.29
N SER A 178 18.40 -3.17 -5.70
CA SER A 178 18.43 -4.61 -5.39
C SER A 178 18.34 -4.85 -3.89
N LEU A 179 17.76 -5.99 -3.53
CA LEU A 179 17.52 -6.38 -2.15
C LEU A 179 18.53 -7.45 -1.72
N GLU A 180 19.05 -7.29 -0.51
CA GLU A 180 19.93 -8.26 0.13
C GLU A 180 19.13 -9.06 1.16
N PRO A 181 19.29 -10.39 1.28
CA PRO A 181 18.62 -11.16 2.32
C PRO A 181 19.06 -10.71 3.73
N HIS A 182 18.08 -10.55 4.64
CA HIS A 182 18.34 -10.17 6.03
C HIS A 182 17.68 -11.17 6.99
N GLY A 183 18.42 -11.65 7.99
CA GLY A 183 17.89 -12.53 9.04
C GLY A 183 17.35 -11.82 10.28
N THR A 184 17.63 -10.51 10.44
CA THR A 184 17.25 -9.72 11.62
C THR A 184 16.99 -8.26 11.22
N VAL A 185 16.05 -7.58 11.89
CA VAL A 185 15.78 -6.16 11.64
C VAL A 185 16.76 -5.27 12.41
N ARG A 186 17.75 -4.71 11.71
CA ARG A 186 18.69 -3.73 12.28
C ARG A 186 18.15 -2.31 12.13
N SER A 187 18.50 -1.40 13.05
CA SER A 187 18.05 0.00 13.01
C SER A 187 18.38 0.71 11.69
N THR A 188 19.55 0.45 11.12
CA THR A 188 20.02 1.05 9.85
C THR A 188 19.27 0.53 8.62
N LYS A 189 18.69 -0.68 8.69
CA LYS A 189 17.98 -1.32 7.58
C LYS A 189 16.47 -1.30 7.77
N ARG A 190 15.98 -0.94 8.96
CA ARG A 190 14.57 -0.94 9.34
C ARG A 190 13.68 -0.20 8.37
N ALA A 191 14.04 1.05 8.04
CA ALA A 191 13.26 1.86 7.13
C ALA A 191 13.15 1.23 5.74
N ARG A 192 14.22 0.61 5.25
CA ARG A 192 14.21 -0.09 3.97
C ARG A 192 13.36 -1.37 4.01
N ILE A 193 13.44 -2.15 5.08
CA ILE A 193 12.62 -3.37 5.26
C ILE A 193 11.13 -3.00 5.26
N VAL A 194 10.73 -2.02 6.06
CA VAL A 194 9.33 -1.56 6.11
C VAL A 194 8.93 -0.89 4.79
N GLY A 195 9.82 -0.10 4.18
CA GLY A 195 9.59 0.52 2.87
C GLY A 195 9.29 -0.50 1.77
N VAL A 196 10.06 -1.59 1.69
CA VAL A 196 9.81 -2.69 0.74
C VAL A 196 8.50 -3.41 1.04
N ALA A 197 8.15 -3.61 2.32
CA ALA A 197 6.85 -4.16 2.67
C ALA A 197 5.71 -3.24 2.17
N LEU A 198 5.85 -1.92 2.30
CA LEU A 198 4.90 -0.95 1.75
C LEU A 198 4.90 -0.92 0.21
N GLU A 199 6.04 -1.18 -0.46
CA GLU A 199 6.09 -1.37 -1.92
C GLU A 199 5.24 -2.57 -2.35
N LEU A 200 5.35 -3.71 -1.65
CA LEU A 200 4.51 -4.89 -1.91
C LEU A 200 3.03 -4.59 -1.66
N TYR A 201 2.70 -3.94 -0.54
CA TYR A 201 1.32 -3.50 -0.27
C TYR A 201 0.78 -2.59 -1.37
N TYR A 202 1.58 -1.62 -1.83
CA TYR A 202 1.22 -0.75 -2.94
C TYR A 202 0.96 -1.54 -4.23
N SER A 203 1.75 -2.57 -4.54
CA SER A 203 1.53 -3.43 -5.71
C SER A 203 0.19 -4.17 -5.70
N LYS A 204 -0.41 -4.34 -4.51
CA LYS A 204 -1.70 -5.01 -4.28
C LYS A 204 -2.81 -4.07 -3.81
N ILE A 205 -2.59 -2.76 -3.84
CA ILE A 205 -3.48 -1.76 -3.22
C ILE A 205 -4.90 -1.71 -3.80
N SER A 206 -5.06 -2.12 -5.06
CA SER A 206 -6.36 -2.24 -5.74
C SER A 206 -7.28 -3.26 -5.05
N HIS A 207 -6.70 -4.34 -4.52
CA HIS A 207 -7.43 -5.38 -3.78
C HIS A 207 -7.65 -5.02 -2.30
N MET A 208 -7.00 -3.95 -1.81
CA MET A 208 -7.07 -3.60 -0.38
C MET A 208 -8.38 -2.89 -0.05
N PRO A 209 -9.09 -3.34 1.00
CA PRO A 209 -10.33 -2.72 1.45
C PRO A 209 -10.07 -1.31 2.02
N ILE A 210 -11.09 -0.45 1.98
CA ILE A 210 -11.00 0.94 2.43
C ILE A 210 -10.47 1.04 3.86
N GLY A 211 -10.91 0.16 4.77
CA GLY A 211 -10.45 0.15 6.17
C GLY A 211 -8.92 0.08 6.31
N SER A 212 -8.25 -0.76 5.52
CA SER A 212 -6.77 -0.88 5.53
C SER A 212 -6.09 0.41 5.06
N LYS A 213 -6.67 1.06 4.05
CA LYS A 213 -6.20 2.36 3.53
C LYS A 213 -6.42 3.49 4.55
N MET A 214 -7.52 3.46 5.31
CA MET A 214 -7.81 4.39 6.41
C MET A 214 -6.79 4.24 7.55
N ASP A 215 -6.52 3.00 7.98
CA ASP A 215 -5.49 2.70 8.98
C ASP A 215 -4.13 3.27 8.55
N PHE A 216 -3.78 3.16 7.26
CA PHE A 216 -2.54 3.73 6.74
C PHE A 216 -2.49 5.26 6.84
N CYS A 217 -3.59 5.95 6.49
CA CYS A 217 -3.68 7.40 6.58
C CYS A 217 -3.53 7.89 8.03
N GLU A 218 -4.17 7.19 8.98
CA GLU A 218 -4.04 7.47 10.42
C GLU A 218 -2.57 7.41 10.87
N PHE A 219 -1.84 6.35 10.51
CA PHE A 219 -0.44 6.23 10.89
C PHE A 219 0.46 7.27 10.22
N CYS A 220 0.17 7.70 9.00
CA CYS A 220 0.91 8.79 8.36
C CYS A 220 0.78 10.11 9.14
N VAL A 221 -0.41 10.42 9.66
CA VAL A 221 -0.62 11.59 10.55
C VAL A 221 0.17 11.40 11.85
N ALA A 222 0.08 10.23 12.47
CA ALA A 222 0.81 9.93 13.70
C ALA A 222 2.35 10.02 13.54
N TRP A 223 2.89 9.50 12.43
CA TRP A 223 4.32 9.55 12.11
C TRP A 223 4.80 10.98 11.86
N ALA A 224 3.94 11.82 11.29
CA ALA A 224 4.24 13.23 11.10
C ALA A 224 4.41 13.97 12.45
N GLY A 225 3.66 13.55 13.47
CA GLY A 225 3.67 14.14 14.81
C GLY A 225 3.13 15.58 14.88
N GLN A 226 2.49 16.04 13.80
CA GLN A 226 1.85 17.36 13.67
C GLN A 226 0.70 17.24 12.67
N ASP A 227 -0.46 17.82 12.98
CA ASP A 227 -1.68 17.71 12.15
C ASP A 227 -1.61 18.56 10.85
N GLY A 228 -0.58 19.39 10.71
CA GLY A 228 -0.37 20.26 9.55
C GLY A 228 -1.46 21.32 9.35
N ASP A 229 -2.23 21.62 10.39
CA ASP A 229 -3.41 22.50 10.35
C ASP A 229 -3.09 23.94 9.91
N MET A 230 -1.88 24.42 10.17
CA MET A 230 -1.43 25.74 9.70
C MET A 230 -1.42 25.84 8.16
N TYR A 231 -1.26 24.71 7.46
CA TYR A 231 -1.30 24.65 6.00
C TYR A 231 -2.70 24.34 5.46
N LYS A 232 -3.74 24.38 6.30
CA LYS A 232 -5.16 24.43 5.85
C LYS A 232 -5.54 25.82 5.36
N ASP A 233 -4.98 26.89 5.92
CA ASP A 233 -5.39 28.27 5.63
C ASP A 233 -4.67 28.90 4.43
N ASP A 234 -3.48 28.42 4.05
CA ASP A 234 -2.85 28.70 2.73
C ASP A 234 -3.64 28.06 1.55
N GLN A 235 -4.88 27.64 1.80
CA GLN A 235 -5.79 26.97 0.88
C GLN A 235 -7.12 27.71 0.67
N LYS A 236 -7.28 28.94 1.20
CA LYS A 236 -8.39 29.85 0.87
C LYS A 236 -7.88 31.12 0.17
N ASP A 237 -8.73 31.73 -0.65
CA ASP A 237 -8.47 33.02 -1.29
C ASP A 237 -8.03 34.09 -0.28
N PRO A 238 -7.22 35.09 -0.66
CA PRO A 238 -6.63 36.10 0.24
C PRO A 238 -7.64 36.96 1.02
N SER A 239 -8.93 36.86 0.73
CA SER A 239 -10.00 37.71 1.26
C SER A 239 -10.62 37.22 2.58
N GLU A 240 -10.30 36.02 3.08
CA GLU A 240 -10.80 35.51 4.36
C GLU A 240 -9.68 35.18 5.35
N GLN A 241 -8.95 36.21 5.79
CA GLN A 241 -8.03 36.07 6.92
C GLN A 241 -8.82 35.98 8.24
N SER A 242 -9.08 34.76 8.71
CA SER A 242 -9.45 34.53 10.10
C SER A 242 -8.19 34.23 10.94
N LYS A 243 -8.13 34.81 12.14
CA LYS A 243 -6.95 34.81 13.03
C LYS A 243 -6.50 33.38 13.37
N PRO A 244 -5.18 33.11 13.50
CA PRO A 244 -4.68 31.79 13.87
C PRO A 244 -5.02 31.49 15.33
N GLN A 245 -6.06 30.68 15.54
CA GLN A 245 -6.39 30.17 16.86
C GLN A 245 -5.44 29.00 17.15
N ARG A 246 -4.36 29.27 17.89
CA ARG A 246 -3.46 28.24 18.44
C ARG A 246 -4.26 27.36 19.40
N LYS A 247 -4.91 26.32 18.88
CA LYS A 247 -5.26 25.17 19.72
C LYS A 247 -3.95 24.48 20.03
N HIS A 248 -3.52 24.56 21.29
CA HIS A 248 -2.57 23.61 21.84
C HIS A 248 -3.15 22.22 21.54
N GLY A 249 -2.56 21.52 20.57
CA GLY A 249 -2.93 20.16 20.26
C GLY A 249 -2.71 19.33 21.51
N GLU A 250 -3.80 18.82 22.08
CA GLU A 250 -3.72 17.66 22.94
C GLU A 250 -2.93 16.60 22.17
N ASP A 251 -1.83 16.14 22.77
CA ASP A 251 -0.93 15.12 22.25
C ASP A 251 -1.72 13.82 22.08
N LYS A 252 -2.43 13.69 20.95
CA LYS A 252 -3.16 12.48 20.56
C LYS A 252 -2.15 11.41 20.14
N GLY A 253 -1.30 10.99 21.07
CA GLY A 253 -0.61 9.69 21.12
C GLY A 253 0.23 9.25 19.91
N GLY A 254 0.39 10.07 18.88
CA GLY A 254 1.13 9.76 17.66
C GLY A 254 2.56 10.20 17.81
N ARG A 255 3.46 9.26 18.12
CA ARG A 255 4.86 9.59 18.31
C ARG A 255 5.53 9.79 16.94
N ARG A 256 6.03 11.01 16.71
CA ARG A 256 6.90 11.37 15.58
C ARG A 256 8.02 10.33 15.41
N ILE A 257 8.20 9.84 14.18
CA ILE A 257 9.28 8.90 13.83
C ILE A 257 10.25 9.51 12.80
N PRO A 258 11.46 8.95 12.66
CA PRO A 258 12.32 9.22 11.50
C PRO A 258 11.63 8.72 10.21
N LEU A 259 11.54 9.60 9.21
CA LEU A 259 10.95 9.31 7.90
C LEU A 259 11.99 9.49 6.79
N PRO A 260 12.97 8.57 6.66
CA PRO A 260 13.92 8.61 5.57
C PRO A 260 13.21 8.31 4.24
N TRP A 261 13.88 8.65 3.13
CA TRP A 261 13.27 8.60 1.80
C TRP A 261 12.76 7.21 1.40
N GLU A 262 13.45 6.14 1.81
CA GLU A 262 13.09 4.75 1.51
C GLU A 262 11.75 4.33 2.15
N LEU A 263 11.35 5.02 3.21
CA LEU A 263 10.05 4.81 3.86
C LEU A 263 9.00 5.80 3.35
N LEU A 264 9.39 7.06 3.14
CA LEU A 264 8.48 8.11 2.69
C LEU A 264 7.99 7.88 1.25
N GLN A 265 8.88 7.47 0.34
CA GLN A 265 8.55 7.27 -1.07
C GLN A 265 7.39 6.28 -1.29
N PRO A 266 7.41 5.04 -0.77
CA PRO A 266 6.27 4.13 -0.91
C PRO A 266 5.03 4.63 -0.16
N ALA A 267 5.20 5.34 0.97
CA ALA A 267 4.06 5.93 1.68
C ALA A 267 3.31 6.96 0.84
N LEU A 268 4.02 7.82 0.11
CA LEU A 268 3.40 8.80 -0.80
C LEU A 268 2.67 8.14 -1.97
N ARG A 269 3.12 6.98 -2.46
CA ARG A 269 2.40 6.23 -3.50
C ARG A 269 1.09 5.67 -2.97
N VAL A 270 1.10 5.12 -1.76
CA VAL A 270 -0.12 4.66 -1.09
C VAL A 270 -1.11 5.82 -0.90
N LEU A 271 -0.64 6.96 -0.39
CA LEU A 271 -1.49 8.16 -0.24
C LEU A 271 -2.01 8.70 -1.57
N GLY A 272 -1.17 8.68 -2.63
CA GLY A 272 -1.58 9.04 -3.99
C GLY A 272 -2.73 8.19 -4.49
N HIS A 273 -2.67 6.87 -4.29
CA HIS A 273 -3.79 6.00 -4.61
C HIS A 273 -5.02 6.27 -3.73
N CYS A 274 -4.86 6.61 -2.45
CA CYS A 274 -6.01 6.96 -1.61
C CYS A 274 -6.69 8.28 -2.03
N LEU A 275 -5.94 9.24 -2.55
CA LEU A 275 -6.44 10.53 -3.04
C LEU A 275 -7.08 10.43 -4.43
N MET A 276 -6.40 9.78 -5.36
CA MET A 276 -6.68 9.82 -6.80
C MET A 276 -7.10 8.47 -7.39
N GLY A 277 -7.09 7.41 -6.58
CA GLY A 277 -7.51 6.08 -7.03
C GLY A 277 -9.02 6.03 -7.30
N PRO A 278 -9.50 4.94 -7.92
CA PRO A 278 -10.89 4.78 -8.37
C PRO A 278 -11.91 4.59 -7.22
N ASN A 279 -11.58 4.96 -5.99
CA ASN A 279 -12.49 4.80 -4.85
C ASN A 279 -13.35 6.07 -4.68
N ASP A 280 -14.66 5.89 -4.58
CA ASP A 280 -15.63 6.98 -4.41
C ASP A 280 -15.77 7.45 -2.94
N SER A 281 -14.98 6.88 -2.01
CA SER A 281 -15.06 7.26 -0.61
C SER A 281 -14.46 8.65 -0.37
N LYS A 282 -15.34 9.63 -0.12
CA LYS A 282 -14.97 10.97 0.32
C LYS A 282 -14.18 10.97 1.63
N GLU A 283 -14.55 10.09 2.57
CA GLU A 283 -13.86 9.95 3.86
C GLU A 283 -12.40 9.54 3.68
N LEU A 284 -12.11 8.57 2.78
CA LEU A 284 -10.75 8.15 2.47
C LEU A 284 -9.93 9.27 1.85
N LYS A 285 -10.54 9.98 0.91
CA LYS A 285 -9.98 11.15 0.23
C LYS A 285 -9.61 12.27 1.21
N GLU A 286 -10.49 12.57 2.17
CA GLU A 286 -10.24 13.54 3.25
C GLU A 286 -9.13 13.08 4.20
N ALA A 287 -9.15 11.81 4.62
CA ALA A 287 -8.13 11.24 5.49
C ALA A 287 -6.74 11.25 4.82
N ALA A 288 -6.65 10.88 3.55
CA ALA A 288 -5.42 10.91 2.79
C ALA A 288 -4.90 12.34 2.54
N SER A 289 -5.80 13.30 2.37
CA SER A 289 -5.46 14.73 2.30
C SER A 289 -4.89 15.22 3.63
N ALA A 290 -5.51 14.86 4.75
CA ALA A 290 -5.00 15.19 6.09
C ALA A 290 -3.62 14.56 6.36
N ALA A 291 -3.42 13.29 5.99
CA ALA A 291 -2.14 12.62 6.07
C ALA A 291 -1.07 13.30 5.22
N SER A 292 -1.40 13.66 3.97
CA SER A 292 -0.48 14.35 3.05
C SER A 292 -0.09 15.74 3.57
N ARG A 293 -1.03 16.48 4.18
CA ARG A 293 -0.75 17.79 4.81
C ARG A 293 0.17 17.65 6.01
N SER A 294 -0.06 16.64 6.84
CA SER A 294 0.76 16.34 8.01
C SER A 294 2.21 16.01 7.59
N LEU A 295 2.37 15.18 6.55
CA LEU A 295 3.69 14.85 6.00
C LEU A 295 4.38 16.04 5.30
N TYR A 296 3.63 16.93 4.65
CA TYR A 296 4.18 18.17 4.09
C TYR A 296 4.68 19.12 5.18
N ALA A 297 3.90 19.33 6.24
CA ALA A 297 4.31 20.11 7.41
C ALA A 297 5.59 19.53 8.04
N ARG A 298 5.64 18.20 8.18
CA ARG A 298 6.83 17.46 8.63
C ARG A 298 8.03 17.72 7.73
N ALA A 299 7.88 17.66 6.41
CA ALA A 299 8.96 17.84 5.45
C ALA A 299 9.53 19.26 5.48
N LEU A 300 8.68 20.27 5.65
CA LEU A 300 9.08 21.66 5.87
C LEU A 300 9.86 21.82 7.18
N HIS A 301 9.36 21.23 8.27
CA HIS A 301 10.04 21.25 9.57
C HIS A 301 11.44 20.59 9.49
N ASP A 302 11.58 19.49 8.76
CA ASP A 302 12.86 18.79 8.58
C ASP A 302 13.75 19.41 7.50
N VAL A 303 13.28 20.42 6.77
CA VAL A 303 14.00 21.09 5.68
C VAL A 303 14.53 20.07 4.66
N ASN A 304 13.71 19.06 4.32
CA ASN A 304 14.08 18.04 3.34
C ASN A 304 13.51 18.41 1.96
N PRO A 305 14.34 18.91 1.02
CA PRO A 305 13.84 19.43 -0.25
C PRO A 305 13.13 18.37 -1.11
N GLN A 306 13.66 17.14 -1.12
CA GLN A 306 13.05 16.05 -1.89
C GLN A 306 11.67 15.68 -1.33
N ALA A 307 11.54 15.61 0.00
CA ALA A 307 10.27 15.35 0.66
C ALA A 307 9.27 16.50 0.48
N ILE A 308 9.72 17.76 0.59
CA ILE A 308 8.90 18.96 0.38
C ILE A 308 8.30 18.96 -1.02
N LEU A 309 9.12 18.72 -2.05
CA LEU A 309 8.65 18.65 -3.43
C LEU A 309 7.64 17.52 -3.64
N ALA A 310 7.94 16.31 -3.14
CA ALA A 310 7.06 15.16 -3.34
C ALA A 310 5.72 15.31 -2.62
N THR A 311 5.72 15.71 -1.35
CA THR A 311 4.50 15.92 -0.55
C THR A 311 3.70 17.14 -1.03
N GLY A 312 4.38 18.23 -1.41
CA GLY A 312 3.74 19.43 -1.96
C GLY A 312 3.07 19.18 -3.31
N SER A 313 3.72 18.45 -4.21
CA SER A 313 3.12 18.04 -5.49
C SER A 313 1.90 17.14 -5.29
N LEU A 314 1.99 16.17 -4.37
CA LEU A 314 0.87 15.29 -4.05
C LEU A 314 -0.34 16.06 -3.51
N LEU A 315 -0.12 17.06 -2.64
CA LEU A 315 -1.19 17.93 -2.15
C LEU A 315 -1.87 18.73 -3.27
N ARG A 316 -1.09 19.27 -4.21
CA ARG A 316 -1.63 20.02 -5.35
C ARG A 316 -2.46 19.11 -6.26
N LEU A 317 -1.96 17.92 -6.59
CA LEU A 317 -2.70 16.93 -7.38
C LEU A 317 -3.97 16.47 -6.67
N GLY A 318 -3.89 16.24 -5.36
CA GLY A 318 -5.05 15.89 -4.55
C GLY A 318 -6.13 16.98 -4.60
N LYS A 319 -5.76 18.26 -4.53
CA LYS A 319 -6.73 19.37 -4.64
C LYS A 319 -7.43 19.40 -6.00
N LEU A 320 -6.67 19.24 -7.09
CA LEU A 320 -7.23 19.18 -8.45
C LEU A 320 -8.22 18.02 -8.57
N ALA A 321 -7.85 16.82 -8.10
CA ALA A 321 -8.74 15.66 -8.14
C ALA A 321 -10.04 15.83 -7.32
N MET A 322 -10.02 16.63 -6.24
CA MET A 322 -11.24 16.96 -5.49
C MET A 322 -12.08 18.02 -6.22
N ALA A 323 -11.44 18.99 -6.88
CA ALA A 323 -12.13 20.01 -7.66
C ALA A 323 -12.79 19.42 -8.92
N ASP A 324 -12.12 18.52 -9.63
CA ASP A 324 -12.67 17.84 -10.83
C ASP A 324 -13.87 16.95 -10.48
N SER A 325 -13.99 16.46 -9.24
CA SER A 325 -15.21 15.76 -8.82
C SER A 325 -16.45 16.66 -8.74
N THR A 326 -16.26 17.98 -8.75
CA THR A 326 -17.33 18.98 -8.77
C THR A 326 -17.59 19.57 -10.16
N ASP A 327 -16.66 19.41 -11.11
CA ASP A 327 -16.77 19.94 -12.47
C ASP A 327 -16.59 18.79 -13.49
N LYS A 328 -17.67 18.39 -14.14
CA LYS A 328 -17.67 17.32 -15.16
C LYS A 328 -17.08 17.84 -16.48
N THR A 329 -15.84 18.30 -16.47
CA THR A 329 -15.14 18.66 -17.70
C THR A 329 -14.17 17.53 -18.05
N ASP A 330 -14.46 16.82 -19.14
CA ASP A 330 -13.56 15.82 -19.70
C ASP A 330 -12.37 16.55 -20.35
N PRO A 331 -11.12 16.40 -19.85
CA PRO A 331 -9.96 17.06 -20.43
C PRO A 331 -9.59 16.51 -21.82
N THR A 332 -10.26 15.46 -22.30
CA THR A 332 -10.12 14.91 -23.65
C THR A 332 -11.19 15.40 -24.64
N GLU A 333 -12.18 16.19 -24.18
CA GLU A 333 -13.08 16.89 -25.09
C GLU A 333 -12.30 17.98 -25.83
N ILE A 334 -12.09 17.75 -27.13
CA ILE A 334 -11.63 18.78 -28.05
C ILE A 334 -12.80 19.77 -28.18
N PRO A 335 -12.60 21.07 -27.88
CA PRO A 335 -13.66 22.05 -28.07
C PRO A 335 -14.08 22.03 -29.54
N ASP A 336 -15.38 21.87 -29.79
CA ASP A 336 -15.94 22.01 -31.14
C ASP A 336 -15.57 23.39 -31.69
N LEU A 337 -14.64 23.43 -32.64
CA LEU A 337 -14.16 24.62 -33.35
C LEU A 337 -15.24 25.32 -34.20
N ASN A 338 -16.51 24.93 -34.08
CA ASN A 338 -17.62 25.46 -34.88
C ASN A 338 -18.37 26.64 -34.23
N ASN A 339 -18.00 27.07 -33.03
CA ASN A 339 -18.52 28.32 -32.47
C ASN A 339 -17.39 29.32 -32.21
N PRO A 340 -17.18 30.32 -33.09
CA PRO A 340 -16.29 31.42 -32.78
C PRO A 340 -16.95 32.28 -31.68
N ILE A 341 -16.41 32.20 -30.46
CA ILE A 341 -16.67 33.23 -29.43
C ILE A 341 -15.88 34.47 -29.86
N ILE A 342 -16.51 35.29 -30.71
CA ILE A 342 -16.14 36.69 -30.85
C ILE A 342 -17.08 37.45 -29.93
N THR A 343 -16.55 37.95 -28.82
CA THR A 343 -17.15 39.08 -28.12
C THR A 343 -16.07 40.15 -28.02
N ILE A 344 -16.31 41.25 -28.73
CA ILE A 344 -15.52 42.49 -28.71
C ILE A 344 -15.73 43.20 -27.37
#